data_AF-A0A840CAN0-F1
#
_entry.id   AF-A0A840CAN0-F1
#
_cell.length_a   1.000
_cell.length_b   1.000
_cell.length_c   1.000
_cell.angle_alpha   90.00
_cell.angle_beta   90.00
_cell.angle_gamma   90.00
#
_symmetry.space_group_name_H-M   'P 1'
#
loop_
_entity.id
_entity.type
_entity.pdbx_description
1 polymer ?
#
loop_
_entity_poly.entity_id
_entity_poly.type
_entity_poly.pdbx_seq_one_letter_code
_entity_poly.pdbx_strand_id
1 'polypeptide(L)'
;MDGFSKIQDKVTALRALCAENIGETEIREISVDLPECPYDELYFRKAVSWLYVLFNETGPFLRFAAKLLRTDSQVSERFKSCKFLVECARTVHAHNLSQENASDEKRKRQHDIWIIQNGGDPVDWVKCCKSLMDEAELVLQDILLKIEKICEIDFDKRELWREYASDKRTHWDVHEFDPIIEKAAIDLEIDQLDYSQFRKDGGRQEKWRKYAAMFDSREAAEKAVERAILTELASIFGVAPVP
;
A
#
# COMPACT_ATOMS: atom_id res chain seq x y z
N MET A 1 -12.35 -8.58 -24.87
CA MET A 1 -12.39 -7.99 -23.52
C MET A 1 -11.18 -7.11 -23.37
N ASP A 2 -11.38 -5.92 -22.86
CA ASP A 2 -10.30 -5.00 -22.48
C ASP A 2 -9.42 -5.68 -21.39
N GLY A 3 -8.10 -5.52 -21.45
CA GLY A 3 -7.20 -6.15 -20.46
C GLY A 3 -7.51 -5.68 -19.03
N PHE A 4 -8.03 -4.47 -18.89
CA PHE A 4 -8.38 -3.89 -17.61
C PHE A 4 -9.62 -4.52 -16.96
N SER A 5 -10.59 -4.99 -17.75
CA SER A 5 -11.81 -5.61 -17.20
C SER A 5 -11.47 -6.87 -16.40
N LYS A 6 -10.48 -7.65 -16.87
CA LYS A 6 -10.02 -8.84 -16.16
C LYS A 6 -9.41 -8.51 -14.81
N ILE A 7 -8.65 -7.42 -14.71
CA ILE A 7 -8.08 -6.94 -13.44
C ILE A 7 -9.21 -6.59 -12.47
N GLN A 8 -10.23 -5.87 -12.95
CA GLN A 8 -11.41 -5.54 -12.15
C GLN A 8 -12.18 -6.79 -11.70
N ASP A 9 -12.30 -7.80 -12.56
CA ASP A 9 -12.92 -9.08 -12.22
C ASP A 9 -12.15 -9.78 -11.09
N LYS A 10 -10.81 -9.79 -11.14
CA LYS A 10 -9.98 -10.37 -10.04
C LYS A 10 -10.12 -9.59 -8.74
N VAL A 11 -10.15 -8.26 -8.79
CA VAL A 11 -10.38 -7.43 -7.59
C VAL A 11 -11.77 -7.70 -7.01
N THR A 12 -12.78 -7.84 -7.87
CA THR A 12 -14.15 -8.16 -7.45
C THR A 12 -14.22 -9.55 -6.81
N ALA A 13 -13.55 -10.55 -7.39
CA ALA A 13 -13.46 -11.88 -6.82
C ALA A 13 -12.77 -11.88 -5.44
N LEU A 14 -11.68 -11.13 -5.28
CA LEU A 14 -11.02 -10.98 -3.98
C LEU A 14 -11.91 -10.30 -2.94
N ARG A 15 -12.66 -9.26 -3.32
CA ARG A 15 -13.65 -8.60 -2.44
C ARG A 15 -14.75 -9.57 -2.01
N ALA A 16 -15.27 -10.36 -2.94
CA ALA A 16 -16.31 -11.36 -2.66
C ALA A 16 -15.78 -12.43 -1.69
N LEU A 17 -14.55 -12.89 -1.92
CA LEU A 17 -13.89 -13.84 -1.03
C LEU A 17 -13.73 -13.27 0.39
N CYS A 18 -13.32 -12.01 0.54
CA CYS A 18 -13.28 -11.36 1.86
C CYS A 18 -14.69 -11.30 2.48
N ALA A 19 -15.69 -10.85 1.72
CA ALA A 19 -17.05 -10.70 2.23
C ALA A 19 -17.65 -12.02 2.72
N GLU A 20 -17.40 -13.12 2.00
CA GLU A 20 -17.85 -14.46 2.40
C GLU A 20 -17.20 -14.96 3.69
N ASN A 21 -15.93 -14.60 3.93
CA ASN A 21 -15.14 -15.20 5.00
C ASN A 21 -15.08 -14.35 6.28
N ILE A 22 -15.11 -13.02 6.15
CA ILE A 22 -14.97 -12.08 7.28
C ILE A 22 -16.09 -11.01 7.31
N GLY A 23 -17.06 -11.07 6.39
CA GLY A 23 -18.20 -10.15 6.38
C GLY A 23 -17.90 -8.75 5.85
N GLU A 24 -16.68 -8.51 5.33
CA GLU A 24 -16.22 -7.22 4.83
C GLU A 24 -15.48 -7.38 3.49
N THR A 25 -15.50 -6.36 2.63
CA THR A 25 -14.86 -6.41 1.30
C THR A 25 -13.36 -6.09 1.30
N GLU A 26 -12.83 -5.45 2.37
CA GLU A 26 -11.44 -5.03 2.66
C GLU A 26 -10.68 -4.20 1.62
N ILE A 27 -10.73 -4.56 0.34
CA ILE A 27 -10.18 -3.78 -0.76
C ILE A 27 -11.14 -2.61 -1.02
N ARG A 28 -10.77 -1.42 -0.52
CA ARG A 28 -11.56 -0.18 -0.72
C ARG A 28 -11.80 0.11 -2.21
N GLU A 29 -12.87 0.84 -2.50
CA GLU A 29 -13.17 1.32 -3.84
C GLU A 29 -12.06 2.26 -4.35
N ILE A 30 -11.69 2.10 -5.61
CA ILE A 30 -10.66 2.94 -6.25
C ILE A 30 -11.40 4.05 -6.99
N SER A 31 -11.16 5.30 -6.58
CA SER A 31 -11.80 6.48 -7.16
C SER A 31 -11.08 7.04 -8.40
N VAL A 32 -9.93 6.46 -8.77
CA VAL A 32 -9.19 6.85 -9.98
C VAL A 32 -9.94 6.36 -11.22
N ASP A 33 -10.09 7.26 -12.21
CA ASP A 33 -10.71 6.92 -13.49
C ASP A 33 -10.03 5.73 -14.16
N LEU A 34 -10.84 4.88 -14.79
CA LEU A 34 -10.34 3.76 -15.57
C LEU A 34 -9.62 4.28 -16.82
N PRO A 35 -8.57 3.58 -17.28
CA PRO A 35 -7.96 3.89 -18.56
C PRO A 35 -8.94 3.57 -19.69
N GLU A 36 -9.01 4.44 -20.69
CA GLU A 36 -9.89 4.30 -21.86
C GLU A 36 -9.05 4.20 -23.12
N CYS A 37 -9.45 3.33 -24.05
CA CYS A 37 -8.76 3.18 -25.34
C CYS A 37 -8.63 4.51 -26.09
N PRO A 38 -7.55 4.70 -26.88
CA PRO A 38 -6.59 3.70 -27.35
C PRO A 38 -5.47 3.36 -26.35
N TYR A 39 -4.73 2.26 -26.60
CA TYR A 39 -3.55 1.87 -25.81
C TYR A 39 -2.33 2.76 -26.11
N ASP A 40 -2.42 4.02 -25.69
CA ASP A 40 -1.37 5.02 -25.82
C ASP A 40 -0.66 5.29 -24.48
N GLU A 41 0.22 6.29 -24.45
CA GLU A 41 0.91 6.69 -23.23
C GLU A 41 -0.05 7.15 -22.12
N LEU A 42 -1.17 7.80 -22.47
CA LEU A 42 -2.15 8.27 -21.50
C LEU A 42 -2.87 7.08 -20.85
N TYR A 43 -3.24 6.07 -21.65
CA TYR A 43 -3.76 4.80 -21.13
C TYR A 43 -2.78 4.19 -20.13
N PHE A 44 -1.50 4.07 -20.50
CA PHE A 44 -0.47 3.51 -19.62
C PHE A 44 -0.38 4.26 -18.28
N ARG A 45 -0.34 5.60 -18.33
CA ARG A 45 -0.27 6.46 -17.12
C ARG A 45 -1.50 6.32 -16.23
N LYS A 46 -2.70 6.23 -16.81
CA LYS A 46 -3.95 5.99 -16.06
C LYS A 46 -3.95 4.60 -15.42
N ALA A 47 -3.54 3.57 -16.17
CA ALA A 47 -3.42 2.21 -15.67
C ALA A 47 -2.43 2.11 -14.49
N VAL A 48 -1.25 2.73 -14.62
CA VAL A 48 -0.25 2.83 -13.54
C VAL A 48 -0.84 3.52 -12.31
N SER A 49 -1.56 4.63 -12.49
CA SER A 49 -2.16 5.38 -11.38
C SER A 49 -3.20 4.55 -10.64
N TRP A 50 -4.07 3.85 -11.37
CA TRP A 50 -5.09 2.98 -10.80
C TRP A 50 -4.46 1.79 -10.05
N LEU A 51 -3.48 1.11 -10.66
CA LEU A 51 -2.74 0.01 -10.03
C LEU A 51 -1.95 0.46 -8.79
N TYR A 52 -1.45 1.70 -8.79
CA TYR A 52 -0.77 2.25 -7.63
C TYR A 52 -1.71 2.36 -6.43
N VAL A 53 -2.93 2.89 -6.64
CA VAL A 53 -3.96 2.96 -5.59
C VAL A 53 -4.34 1.55 -5.14
N LEU A 54 -4.53 0.61 -6.07
CA LEU A 54 -4.78 -0.79 -5.72
C LEU A 54 -3.70 -1.35 -4.79
N PHE A 55 -2.41 -1.27 -5.16
CA PHE A 55 -1.35 -1.92 -4.38
C PHE A 55 -0.97 -1.21 -3.08
N ASN A 56 -1.38 0.04 -2.88
CA ASN A 56 -0.89 0.88 -1.77
C ASN A 56 -1.98 1.53 -0.92
N GLU A 57 -3.16 1.82 -1.47
CA GLU A 57 -4.15 2.70 -0.84
C GLU A 57 -5.50 2.03 -0.57
N THR A 58 -5.74 0.82 -1.10
CA THR A 58 -7.00 0.10 -0.85
C THR A 58 -7.07 -0.61 0.51
N GLY A 59 -6.09 -0.41 1.40
CA GLY A 59 -6.04 -1.02 2.72
C GLY A 59 -5.05 -2.18 2.86
N PRO A 60 -5.06 -2.90 4.01
CA PRO A 60 -4.00 -3.85 4.38
C PRO A 60 -4.03 -5.15 3.57
N PHE A 61 -5.16 -5.49 2.95
CA PHE A 61 -5.42 -6.84 2.44
C PHE A 61 -4.38 -7.30 1.42
N LEU A 62 -4.07 -6.50 0.40
CA LEU A 62 -3.10 -6.92 -0.63
C LEU A 62 -1.67 -7.05 -0.07
N ARG A 63 -1.31 -6.21 0.92
CA ARG A 63 -0.03 -6.36 1.62
C ARG A 63 0.00 -7.63 2.45
N PHE A 64 -1.09 -7.96 3.14
CA PHE A 64 -1.23 -9.22 3.87
C PHE A 64 -1.13 -10.41 2.90
N ALA A 65 -1.89 -10.41 1.81
CA ALA A 65 -1.85 -11.43 0.78
C ALA A 65 -0.43 -11.65 0.22
N ALA A 66 0.33 -10.58 0.00
CA ALA A 66 1.73 -10.67 -0.43
C ALA A 66 2.63 -11.42 0.56
N LYS A 67 2.31 -11.45 1.87
CA LYS A 67 3.04 -12.27 2.84
C LYS A 67 2.80 -13.75 2.61
N LEU A 68 1.57 -14.13 2.23
CA LEU A 68 1.19 -15.53 1.95
C LEU A 68 1.94 -16.07 0.72
N LEU A 69 2.23 -15.21 -0.25
CA LEU A 69 2.97 -15.58 -1.46
C LEU A 69 4.42 -15.99 -1.17
N ARG A 70 4.99 -15.62 -0.01
CA ARG A 70 6.42 -15.88 0.31
C ARG A 70 6.80 -17.35 0.34
N THR A 71 5.83 -18.26 0.47
CA THR A 71 6.09 -19.71 0.38
C THR A 71 6.49 -20.16 -1.02
N ASP A 72 6.23 -19.34 -2.04
CA ASP A 72 6.62 -19.55 -3.43
C ASP A 72 7.51 -18.39 -3.89
N SER A 73 8.79 -18.65 -4.13
CA SER A 73 9.76 -17.60 -4.46
C SER A 73 9.46 -16.92 -5.79
N GLN A 74 8.97 -17.65 -6.79
CA GLN A 74 8.68 -17.13 -8.12
C GLN A 74 7.46 -16.20 -8.09
N VAL A 75 6.39 -16.64 -7.42
CA VAL A 75 5.16 -15.85 -7.29
C VAL A 75 5.39 -14.61 -6.42
N SER A 76 6.12 -14.76 -5.32
CA SER A 76 6.52 -13.64 -4.46
C SER A 76 7.33 -12.58 -5.22
N GLU A 77 8.27 -13.01 -6.07
CA GLU A 77 9.09 -12.09 -6.85
C GLU A 77 8.29 -11.37 -7.94
N ARG A 78 7.33 -12.06 -8.56
CA ARG A 78 6.40 -11.45 -9.52
C ARG A 78 5.58 -10.33 -8.88
N PHE A 79 4.99 -10.58 -7.71
CA PHE A 79 4.26 -9.56 -6.96
C PHE A 79 5.15 -8.35 -6.67
N LYS A 80 6.36 -8.58 -6.13
CA LYS A 80 7.30 -7.50 -5.80
C LYS A 80 7.71 -6.70 -7.02
N SER A 81 8.03 -7.37 -8.13
CA SER A 81 8.47 -6.74 -9.37
C SER A 81 7.38 -5.87 -9.97
N CYS A 82 6.16 -6.39 -10.09
CA CYS A 82 5.00 -5.65 -10.61
C CYS A 82 4.67 -4.44 -9.72
N LYS A 83 4.60 -4.63 -8.40
CA LYS A 83 4.37 -3.52 -7.45
C LYS A 83 5.46 -2.46 -7.55
N PHE A 84 6.74 -2.87 -7.57
CA PHE A 84 7.88 -1.94 -7.63
C PHE A 84 7.92 -1.16 -8.96
N LEU A 85 7.58 -1.82 -10.07
CA LEU A 85 7.40 -1.16 -11.37
C LEU A 85 6.34 -0.06 -11.27
N VAL A 86 5.15 -0.39 -10.77
CA VAL A 86 4.03 0.56 -10.64
C VAL A 86 4.43 1.77 -9.79
N GLU A 87 5.16 1.54 -8.69
CA GLU A 87 5.71 2.61 -7.86
C GLU A 87 6.73 3.48 -8.62
N CYS A 88 7.64 2.87 -9.39
CA CYS A 88 8.62 3.59 -10.20
C CYS A 88 7.94 4.42 -11.29
N ALA A 89 7.04 3.80 -12.06
CA ALA A 89 6.29 4.46 -13.14
C ALA A 89 5.45 5.62 -12.61
N ARG A 90 4.73 5.41 -11.50
CA ARG A 90 3.98 6.49 -10.82
C ARG A 90 4.91 7.63 -10.44
N THR A 91 6.08 7.32 -9.91
CA THR A 91 7.06 8.34 -9.49
C THR A 91 7.56 9.17 -10.69
N VAL A 92 7.91 8.49 -11.78
CA VAL A 92 8.37 9.13 -13.03
C VAL A 92 7.30 10.03 -13.65
N HIS A 93 6.03 9.63 -13.60
CA HIS A 93 4.94 10.42 -14.21
C HIS A 93 4.40 11.55 -13.34
N ALA A 94 4.61 11.50 -12.02
CA ALA A 94 3.94 12.38 -11.05
C ALA A 94 4.84 13.40 -10.36
N HIS A 95 6.15 13.13 -10.32
CA HIS A 95 7.10 13.91 -9.55
C HIS A 95 8.16 14.54 -10.44
N ASN A 96 8.58 15.75 -10.07
CA ASN A 96 9.79 16.34 -10.63
C ASN A 96 10.99 15.60 -10.03
N LEU A 97 11.52 14.63 -10.77
CA LEU A 97 12.66 13.84 -10.35
C LEU A 97 13.93 14.69 -10.42
N SER A 98 14.65 14.79 -9.30
CA SER A 98 15.96 15.44 -9.27
C SER A 98 17.02 14.49 -9.81
N GLN A 99 17.89 14.98 -10.69
CA GLN A 99 19.06 14.21 -11.16
C GLN A 99 20.12 14.05 -10.07
N GLU A 100 20.07 14.85 -9.01
CA GLU A 100 21.02 14.80 -7.90
C GLU A 100 20.61 13.79 -6.82
N ASN A 101 19.36 13.29 -6.87
CA ASN A 101 18.86 12.29 -5.94
C ASN A 101 19.04 10.88 -6.52
N ALA A 102 19.97 10.11 -5.95
CA ALA A 102 20.28 8.75 -6.39
C ALA A 102 19.06 7.80 -6.36
N SER A 103 18.09 8.06 -5.49
CA SER A 103 16.84 7.27 -5.41
C SER A 103 15.92 7.53 -6.60
N ASP A 104 15.82 8.80 -7.02
CA ASP A 104 15.01 9.21 -8.17
C ASP A 104 15.63 8.71 -9.48
N GLU A 105 16.96 8.81 -9.60
CA GLU A 105 17.71 8.26 -10.74
C GLU A 105 17.50 6.75 -10.86
N LYS A 106 17.56 6.02 -9.73
CA LYS A 106 17.30 4.58 -9.71
C LYS A 106 15.88 4.25 -10.19
N ARG A 107 14.85 4.96 -9.69
CA ARG A 107 13.45 4.73 -10.10
C ARG A 107 13.25 4.99 -11.60
N LYS A 108 13.81 6.09 -12.11
CA LYS A 108 13.79 6.41 -13.54
C LYS A 108 14.45 5.32 -14.37
N ARG A 109 15.66 4.90 -13.99
CA ARG A 109 16.38 3.82 -14.70
C ARG A 109 15.59 2.52 -14.73
N GLN A 110 14.93 2.14 -13.64
CA GLN A 110 14.13 0.91 -13.58
C GLN A 110 12.89 1.00 -14.49
N HIS A 111 12.20 2.14 -14.49
CA HIS A 111 11.11 2.41 -15.42
C HIS A 111 11.59 2.32 -16.88
N ASP A 112 12.69 2.99 -17.24
CA ASP A 112 13.20 3.02 -18.61
C ASP A 112 13.63 1.62 -19.08
N ILE A 113 14.27 0.83 -18.22
CA ILE A 113 14.60 -0.58 -18.51
C ILE A 113 13.33 -1.37 -18.82
N TRP A 114 12.28 -1.23 -18.00
CA TRP A 114 11.03 -1.97 -18.20
C TRP A 114 10.32 -1.56 -19.50
N ILE A 115 10.30 -0.25 -19.82
CA ILE A 115 9.74 0.27 -21.07
C ILE A 115 10.49 -0.29 -22.28
N ILE A 116 11.82 -0.30 -22.27
CA ILE A 116 12.62 -0.87 -23.35
C ILE A 116 12.37 -2.37 -23.50
N GLN A 117 12.25 -3.11 -22.40
CA GLN A 117 12.02 -4.56 -22.42
C GLN A 117 10.64 -4.94 -22.98
N ASN A 118 9.61 -4.13 -22.71
CA ASN A 118 8.22 -4.46 -23.08
C ASN A 118 7.71 -3.71 -24.32
N GLY A 119 8.13 -2.47 -24.51
CA GLY A 119 7.72 -1.60 -25.62
C GLY A 119 8.78 -1.43 -26.72
N GLY A 120 10.06 -1.68 -26.42
CA GLY A 120 11.16 -1.44 -27.36
C GLY A 120 11.60 0.02 -27.46
N ASP A 121 12.43 0.30 -28.47
CA ASP A 121 12.93 1.64 -28.82
C ASP A 121 12.90 1.80 -30.35
N PRO A 122 12.01 2.63 -30.94
CA PRO A 122 11.06 3.52 -30.27
C PRO A 122 9.94 2.78 -29.53
N VAL A 123 9.37 3.44 -28.51
CA VAL A 123 8.39 2.83 -27.58
C VAL A 123 7.07 2.48 -28.27
N ASP A 124 6.69 1.20 -28.19
CA ASP A 124 5.36 0.70 -28.54
C ASP A 124 4.45 0.66 -27.30
N TRP A 125 3.66 1.72 -27.12
CA TRP A 125 2.74 1.85 -25.99
C TRP A 125 1.68 0.75 -25.93
N VAL A 126 1.29 0.17 -27.06
CA VAL A 126 0.31 -0.92 -27.08
C VAL A 126 0.89 -2.14 -26.39
N LYS A 127 2.17 -2.47 -26.64
CA LYS A 127 2.85 -3.56 -25.95
C LYS A 127 3.06 -3.25 -24.48
N CYS A 128 3.50 -2.04 -24.12
CA CYS A 128 3.64 -1.63 -22.72
C CYS A 128 2.32 -1.76 -21.94
N CYS A 129 1.21 -1.27 -22.49
CA CYS A 129 -0.09 -1.37 -21.83
C CYS A 129 -0.50 -2.84 -21.62
N LYS A 130 -0.34 -3.68 -22.63
CA LYS A 130 -0.67 -5.12 -22.54
C LYS A 130 0.20 -5.84 -21.52
N SER A 131 1.52 -5.66 -21.56
CA SER A 131 2.44 -6.26 -20.60
C SER A 131 2.10 -5.86 -19.17
N LEU A 132 1.83 -4.57 -18.91
CA LEU A 132 1.44 -4.09 -17.58
C LEU A 132 0.14 -4.76 -17.09
N MET A 133 -0.86 -4.85 -17.96
CA MET A 133 -2.14 -5.47 -17.60
C MET A 133 -2.00 -6.97 -17.35
N ASP A 134 -1.25 -7.68 -18.19
CA ASP A 134 -1.00 -9.12 -18.05
C ASP A 134 -0.21 -9.41 -16.76
N GLU A 135 0.82 -8.62 -16.45
CA GLU A 135 1.57 -8.75 -15.19
C GLU A 135 0.68 -8.52 -13.96
N ALA A 136 -0.17 -7.49 -13.98
CA ALA A 136 -1.09 -7.21 -12.89
C ALA A 136 -2.18 -8.28 -12.74
N GLU A 137 -2.75 -8.76 -13.85
CA GLU A 137 -3.73 -9.85 -13.87
C GLU A 137 -3.14 -11.11 -13.23
N LEU A 138 -1.92 -11.50 -13.63
CA LEU A 138 -1.23 -12.67 -13.09
C LEU A 138 -0.99 -12.55 -11.60
N VAL A 139 -0.54 -11.39 -11.12
CA VAL A 139 -0.32 -11.16 -9.68
C VAL A 139 -1.61 -11.32 -8.87
N LEU A 140 -2.73 -10.77 -9.35
CA LEU A 140 -4.01 -10.90 -8.67
C LEU A 140 -4.55 -12.33 -8.73
N GLN A 141 -4.34 -13.03 -9.85
CA GLN A 141 -4.67 -14.44 -9.99
C GLN A 141 -3.88 -15.31 -9.00
N ASP A 142 -2.58 -15.06 -8.84
CA ASP A 142 -1.74 -15.79 -7.90
C ASP A 142 -2.22 -15.60 -6.44
N ILE A 143 -2.59 -14.37 -6.08
CA ILE A 143 -3.18 -14.06 -4.77
C ILE A 143 -4.47 -14.85 -4.57
N LEU A 144 -5.38 -14.80 -5.54
CA LEU A 144 -6.67 -15.47 -5.46
C LEU A 144 -6.49 -16.99 -5.27
N LEU A 145 -5.70 -17.63 -6.13
CA LEU A 145 -5.44 -19.08 -6.06
C LEU A 145 -4.79 -19.47 -4.73
N LYS A 146 -3.85 -18.65 -4.23
CA LYS A 146 -3.18 -18.94 -2.96
C LYS A 146 -4.18 -18.94 -1.81
N ILE A 147 -5.08 -17.95 -1.78
CA ILE A 147 -6.09 -17.83 -0.71
C ILE A 147 -7.15 -18.92 -0.83
N GLU A 148 -7.66 -19.19 -2.04
CA GLU A 148 -8.61 -20.28 -2.31
C GLU A 148 -8.05 -21.61 -1.81
N LYS A 149 -6.80 -21.93 -2.16
CA LYS A 149 -6.13 -23.14 -1.70
C LYS A 149 -6.00 -23.24 -0.18
N ILE A 150 -5.72 -22.13 0.51
CA ILE A 150 -5.69 -22.10 1.98
C ILE A 150 -7.10 -22.33 2.54
N CYS A 151 -8.13 -21.81 1.86
CA CYS A 151 -9.52 -21.94 2.27
C CYS A 151 -10.13 -23.34 2.07
N GLU A 152 -9.47 -24.24 1.32
CA GLU A 152 -9.87 -25.66 1.19
C GLU A 152 -9.78 -26.43 2.51
N ILE A 153 -8.96 -25.95 3.47
CA ILE A 153 -8.76 -26.58 4.78
C ILE A 153 -9.35 -25.66 5.86
N ASP A 154 -10.43 -26.08 6.52
CA ASP A 154 -11.15 -25.27 7.53
C ASP A 154 -10.27 -24.75 8.67
N PHE A 155 -9.27 -25.51 9.08
CA PHE A 155 -8.33 -25.08 10.11
C PHE A 155 -7.45 -23.92 9.60
N ASP A 156 -6.81 -24.09 8.44
CA ASP A 156 -5.94 -23.08 7.84
C ASP A 156 -6.71 -21.83 7.44
N LYS A 157 -7.95 -21.99 6.95
CA LYS A 157 -8.91 -20.90 6.70
C LYS A 157 -9.12 -20.05 7.95
N ARG A 158 -9.44 -20.67 9.10
CA ARG A 158 -9.66 -19.92 10.35
C ARG A 158 -8.39 -19.23 10.85
N GLU A 159 -7.24 -19.87 10.68
CA GLU A 159 -5.96 -19.26 11.05
C GLU A 159 -5.62 -18.06 10.17
N LEU A 160 -5.81 -18.18 8.86
CA LEU A 160 -5.61 -17.11 7.88
C LEU A 160 -6.40 -15.86 8.26
N TRP A 161 -7.69 -16.02 8.53
CA TRP A 161 -8.55 -14.87 8.84
C TRP A 161 -8.29 -14.31 10.24
N ARG A 162 -7.82 -15.12 11.19
CA ARG A 162 -7.35 -14.63 12.49
C ARG A 162 -6.07 -13.80 12.34
N GLU A 163 -5.11 -14.28 11.56
CA GLU A 163 -3.87 -13.56 11.27
C GLU A 163 -4.19 -12.25 10.55
N TYR A 164 -5.09 -12.29 9.56
CA TYR A 164 -5.51 -11.10 8.84
C TYR A 164 -6.20 -10.08 9.76
N ALA A 165 -7.13 -10.52 10.62
CA ALA A 165 -7.76 -9.64 11.61
C ALA A 165 -6.73 -8.98 12.53
N SER A 166 -5.66 -9.70 12.89
CA SER A 166 -4.52 -9.14 13.63
C SER A 166 -3.75 -8.11 12.80
N ASP A 167 -3.40 -8.41 11.55
CA ASP A 167 -2.71 -7.44 10.66
C ASP A 167 -3.55 -6.19 10.44
N LYS A 168 -4.86 -6.33 10.22
CA LYS A 168 -5.80 -5.21 10.04
C LYS A 168 -5.82 -4.31 11.27
N ARG A 169 -5.93 -4.87 12.49
CA ARG A 169 -5.93 -4.08 13.73
C ARG A 169 -4.63 -3.29 13.93
N THR A 170 -3.51 -3.92 13.57
CA THR A 170 -2.16 -3.37 13.76
C THR A 170 -1.67 -2.53 12.59
N HIS A 171 -2.43 -2.50 11.49
CA HIS A 171 -2.17 -1.61 10.39
C HIS A 171 -2.65 -0.20 10.73
N TRP A 172 -1.70 0.71 10.81
CA TRP A 172 -1.96 2.14 10.92
C TRP A 172 -1.33 2.85 9.73
N ASP A 173 -2.16 3.52 8.96
CA ASP A 173 -1.70 4.42 7.90
C ASP A 173 -0.99 5.62 8.50
N VAL A 174 -0.06 6.19 7.75
CA VAL A 174 0.84 7.25 8.25
C VAL A 174 0.06 8.49 8.68
N HIS A 175 -1.03 8.80 7.97
CA HIS A 175 -1.89 9.94 8.26
C HIS A 175 -2.80 9.71 9.48
N GLU A 176 -3.04 8.46 9.89
CA GLU A 176 -3.86 8.16 11.07
C GLU A 176 -3.18 8.60 12.39
N PHE A 177 -1.87 8.86 12.36
CA PHE A 177 -1.16 9.42 13.50
C PHE A 177 -1.31 10.95 13.61
N ASP A 178 -1.63 11.66 12.52
CA ASP A 178 -1.64 13.13 12.51
C ASP A 178 -2.63 13.72 13.51
N PRO A 179 -3.89 13.26 13.59
CA PRO A 179 -4.84 13.77 14.59
C PRO A 179 -4.39 13.51 16.03
N ILE A 180 -3.65 12.43 16.27
CA ILE A 180 -3.15 12.08 17.61
C ILE A 180 -1.99 12.99 18.00
N ILE A 181 -1.09 13.27 17.05
CA ILE A 181 0.02 14.23 17.23
C ILE A 181 -0.53 15.63 17.44
N GLU A 182 -1.50 16.04 16.64
CA GLU A 182 -2.17 17.34 16.77
C GLU A 182 -2.79 17.51 18.15
N LYS A 183 -3.58 16.53 18.60
CA LYS A 183 -4.18 16.55 19.95
C LYS A 183 -3.13 16.65 21.05
N ALA A 184 -2.07 15.83 20.99
CA ALA A 184 -1.00 15.85 21.98
C ALA A 184 -0.18 17.17 21.95
N ALA A 185 -0.03 17.80 20.78
CA ALA A 185 0.61 19.10 20.64
C ALA A 185 -0.25 20.22 21.25
N ILE A 186 -1.57 20.18 21.03
CA ILE A 186 -2.54 21.10 21.67
C ILE A 186 -2.47 20.97 23.19
N ASP A 187 -2.46 19.74 23.72
CA ASP A 187 -2.38 19.47 25.16
C ASP A 187 -1.07 19.99 25.80
N LEU A 188 -0.02 20.17 25.00
CA LEU A 188 1.28 20.71 25.42
C LEU A 188 1.50 22.18 25.00
N GLU A 189 0.48 22.84 24.46
CA GLU A 189 0.55 24.23 23.96
C GLU A 189 1.67 24.45 22.91
N ILE A 190 1.92 23.42 22.07
CA ILE A 190 2.91 23.48 21.00
C ILE A 190 2.23 23.96 19.71
N ASP A 191 2.48 25.22 19.36
CA ASP A 191 1.99 25.82 18.11
C ASP A 191 2.91 25.52 16.91
N GLN A 192 2.32 25.48 15.71
CA GLN A 192 3.03 25.39 14.41
C GLN A 192 3.92 24.15 14.22
N LEU A 193 3.65 23.05 14.92
CA LEU A 193 4.36 21.79 14.72
C LEU A 193 4.04 21.18 13.35
N ASP A 194 5.06 20.87 12.55
CA ASP A 194 4.89 20.04 11.35
C ASP A 194 4.74 18.56 11.76
N TYR A 195 3.50 18.11 11.88
CA TYR A 195 3.16 16.72 12.24
C TYR A 195 3.76 15.71 11.25
N SER A 196 3.84 16.08 9.97
CA SER A 196 4.32 15.21 8.90
C SER A 196 5.82 14.96 8.99
N GLN A 197 6.59 16.00 9.32
CA GLN A 197 8.01 15.88 9.58
C GLN A 197 8.25 15.15 10.91
N PHE A 198 7.51 15.50 11.97
CA PHE A 198 7.66 14.91 13.30
C PHE A 198 7.47 13.38 13.26
N ARG A 199 6.41 12.87 12.63
CA ARG A 199 6.18 11.42 12.52
C ARG A 199 7.26 10.69 11.70
N LYS A 200 7.86 11.35 10.71
CA LYS A 200 8.86 10.72 9.80
C LYS A 200 10.23 10.64 10.45
N ASP A 201 10.56 11.64 11.25
CA ASP A 201 11.85 11.71 11.93
C ASP A 201 12.04 10.52 12.91
N GLY A 202 13.25 10.00 12.96
CA GLY A 202 13.65 8.88 13.83
C GLY A 202 12.91 7.54 13.65
N GLY A 203 12.10 7.37 12.60
CA GLY A 203 11.30 6.14 12.42
C GLY A 203 10.19 5.97 13.47
N ARG A 204 9.67 7.07 14.01
CA ARG A 204 8.62 7.07 15.04
C ARG A 204 7.37 6.29 14.64
N GLN A 205 6.94 6.38 13.38
CA GLN A 205 5.80 5.61 12.86
C GLN A 205 5.94 4.10 13.08
N GLU A 206 7.07 3.50 12.71
CA GLU A 206 7.32 2.07 12.96
C GLU A 206 7.30 1.73 14.45
N LYS A 207 7.79 2.63 15.30
CA LYS A 207 7.76 2.47 16.76
C LYS A 207 6.31 2.50 17.28
N TRP A 208 5.50 3.45 16.85
CA TRP A 208 4.11 3.56 17.27
C TRP A 208 3.25 2.40 16.75
N ARG A 209 3.50 1.92 15.53
CA ARG A 209 2.90 0.68 15.01
C ARG A 209 3.22 -0.54 15.89
N LYS A 210 4.46 -0.66 16.37
CA LYS A 210 4.84 -1.74 17.31
C LYS A 210 4.10 -1.62 18.65
N TYR A 211 3.88 -0.41 19.15
CA TYR A 211 3.07 -0.20 20.35
C TYR A 211 1.61 -0.57 20.13
N ALA A 212 1.01 -0.11 19.03
CA ALA A 212 -0.35 -0.48 18.67
C ALA A 212 -0.53 -2.00 18.56
N ALA A 213 0.49 -2.72 18.07
CA ALA A 213 0.47 -4.17 17.94
C ALA A 213 0.48 -4.95 19.28
N MET A 214 0.71 -4.28 20.42
CA MET A 214 0.67 -4.91 21.74
C MET A 214 -0.75 -4.98 22.33
N PHE A 215 -1.76 -4.43 21.66
CA PHE A 215 -3.12 -4.32 22.18
C PHE A 215 -4.13 -5.07 21.30
N ASP A 216 -5.14 -5.66 21.95
CA ASP A 216 -6.17 -6.46 21.30
C ASP A 216 -7.28 -5.63 20.65
N SER A 217 -7.41 -4.35 21.01
CA SER A 217 -8.42 -3.42 20.47
C SER A 217 -7.79 -2.16 19.91
N ARG A 218 -8.41 -1.61 18.85
CA ARG A 218 -7.98 -0.34 18.23
C ARG A 218 -8.01 0.81 19.24
N GLU A 219 -9.04 0.86 20.08
CA GLU A 219 -9.18 1.91 21.11
C GLU A 219 -8.07 1.85 22.16
N ALA A 220 -7.69 0.66 22.62
CA ALA A 220 -6.58 0.49 23.56
C ALA A 220 -5.24 0.83 22.91
N ALA A 221 -5.03 0.42 21.65
CA ALA A 221 -3.87 0.78 20.86
C ALA A 221 -3.74 2.30 20.68
N GLU A 222 -4.85 2.98 20.36
CA GLU A 222 -4.89 4.43 20.19
C GLU A 222 -4.49 5.17 21.46
N LYS A 223 -5.08 4.81 22.61
CA LYS A 223 -4.72 5.37 23.92
C LYS A 223 -3.24 5.15 24.27
N ALA A 224 -2.68 4.01 23.90
CA ALA A 224 -1.27 3.72 24.16
C ALA A 224 -0.34 4.52 23.25
N VAL A 225 -0.68 4.63 21.96
CA VAL A 225 0.05 5.45 20.99
C VAL A 225 -0.02 6.93 21.37
N GLU A 226 -1.20 7.43 21.77
CA GLU A 226 -1.41 8.79 22.28
C GLU A 226 -0.47 9.11 23.45
N ARG A 227 -0.42 8.23 24.46
CA ARG A 227 0.50 8.39 25.60
C ARG A 227 1.96 8.40 25.18
N ALA A 228 2.34 7.54 24.23
CA ALA A 228 3.70 7.48 23.71
C ALA A 228 4.08 8.77 22.98
N ILE A 229 3.19 9.28 22.11
CA ILE A 229 3.37 10.53 21.37
C ILE A 229 3.46 11.72 22.32
N LEU A 230 2.56 11.82 23.30
CA LEU A 230 2.56 12.89 24.30
C LEU A 230 3.88 12.90 25.10
N THR A 231 4.34 11.72 25.53
CA THR A 231 5.61 11.59 26.27
C THR A 231 6.80 11.99 25.40
N GLU A 232 6.80 11.61 24.11
CA GLU A 232 7.86 11.99 23.17
C GLU A 232 7.88 13.49 22.91
N LEU A 233 6.71 14.11 22.68
CA LEU A 233 6.59 15.57 22.50
C LEU A 233 7.09 16.32 23.74
N ALA A 234 6.61 15.93 24.94
CA ALA A 234 7.04 16.52 26.20
C ALA A 234 8.56 16.36 26.43
N SER A 235 9.14 15.24 26.01
CA SER A 235 10.58 15.01 26.13
C SER A 235 11.42 15.86 25.17
N ILE A 236 10.88 16.23 24.00
CA ILE A 236 11.61 16.99 22.97
C ILE A 236 11.45 18.49 23.18
N PHE A 237 10.23 18.93 23.47
CA PHE A 237 9.87 20.36 23.54
C PHE A 237 9.69 20.87 24.97
N GLY A 238 9.68 19.99 25.96
CA GLY A 238 9.36 20.31 27.36
C GLY A 238 7.86 20.28 27.64
N VAL A 239 7.52 20.45 28.91
CA VAL A 239 6.14 20.71 29.34
C VAL A 239 6.05 22.20 29.62
N ALA A 240 4.99 22.87 29.13
CA ALA A 240 4.75 24.26 29.44
C ALA A 240 4.77 24.47 30.98
N PRO A 241 5.47 25.50 31.50
CA PRO A 241 5.44 25.77 32.93
C PRO A 241 4.00 26.09 33.34
N VAL A 242 3.47 25.32 34.29
CA VAL A 242 2.14 25.56 34.85
C VAL A 242 2.13 26.98 35.45
N PRO A 243 1.20 27.87 35.04
CA PRO A 243 1.12 29.23 35.56
C PRO A 243 0.76 29.29 37.05
#